data_AF-A0A091J300-F1
#
_entry.id   AF-A0A091J300-F1
#
_cell.length_a   1.000
_cell.length_b   1.000
_cell.length_c   1.000
_cell.angle_alpha   90.00
_cell.angle_beta   90.00
_cell.angle_gamma   90.00
#
_symmetry.space_group_name_H-M   'P 1'
#
loop_
_entity.id
_entity.type
_entity.pdbx_description
1 polymer ?
#
loop_
_entity_poly.entity_id
_entity_poly.type
_entity_poly.pdbx_seq_one_letter_code
_entity_poly.pdbx_strand_id
1 'polypeptide(L)'
;LDITSLIQPFSFPCSSERIQVTLNLDGIVQVLDCHLHDTSIGMMTRIAVLKWLYHLYIKTPRKMFRHTDSLFPILLRTLSDESDEVILKDLEVLAEIASSPAGQTEEAQGPSDGSDARTGPVELHVPARAGQLSTSGTRGLECSPSSPTMNSYFYKFMINLLKRFSSERKLLENRGAFIIRQLCLLLNAENIFHSMADILLREEDLKFASTMVHTLNTILLTSSELFQLRNQLKDLKTPESRNLFCCLYRSWCHNPVTTVSLCFLTQNYKHAYDLIQKFGDLEVTVDFLTEVDKLVQLIECPIFTYLRLQLLDVKNNPYLIKALYGLLMLLPQSSAFQLLSHRLQCVPNPELMQTTDSTKASTSFKRTPASNIDYTELLQHFEKVQNKHLEARHQRAGRAEQLDRRVVL
;
A
#
# COMPACT_ATOMS: atom_id res chain seq x y z
N LEU A 1 -43.11 -18.77 75.81
CA LEU A 1 -42.13 -17.81 76.40
C LEU A 1 -40.74 -18.18 75.89
N ASP A 2 -40.58 -18.50 74.61
CA ASP A 2 -40.51 -17.58 73.46
C ASP A 2 -39.34 -16.60 73.56
N ILE A 3 -38.20 -17.10 73.08
CA ILE A 3 -36.92 -16.40 72.88
C ILE A 3 -36.96 -15.67 71.50
N THR A 4 -38.14 -15.23 71.05
CA THR A 4 -38.39 -14.63 69.72
C THR A 4 -38.30 -13.10 69.70
N SER A 5 -37.74 -12.46 70.73
CA SER A 5 -37.65 -10.99 70.82
C SER A 5 -36.30 -10.38 70.44
N LEU A 6 -35.41 -11.11 69.74
CA LEU A 6 -34.07 -10.61 69.38
C LEU A 6 -33.69 -10.75 67.91
N ILE A 7 -34.69 -10.89 67.01
CA ILE A 7 -34.48 -10.82 65.56
C ILE A 7 -35.19 -9.57 65.03
N GLN A 8 -34.54 -8.41 65.20
CA GLN A 8 -34.73 -7.33 64.24
C GLN A 8 -33.69 -7.52 63.14
N PRO A 9 -34.07 -7.67 61.87
CA PRO A 9 -33.10 -7.61 60.79
C PRO A 9 -32.59 -6.17 60.70
N PHE A 10 -31.36 -5.95 61.15
CA PHE A 10 -30.61 -4.76 60.75
C PHE A 10 -30.57 -4.76 59.22
N SER A 11 -31.39 -3.89 58.65
CA SER A 11 -31.37 -3.56 57.23
C SER A 11 -30.04 -2.83 57.00
N PHE A 12 -29.01 -3.56 56.60
CA PHE A 12 -27.85 -2.94 55.99
C PHE A 12 -28.34 -2.27 54.70
N PRO A 13 -28.19 -0.95 54.52
CA PRO A 13 -28.30 -0.40 53.18
C PRO A 13 -27.14 -1.01 52.40
N CYS A 14 -27.44 -1.92 51.48
CA CYS A 14 -26.51 -2.32 50.44
C CYS A 14 -26.37 -1.13 49.48
N SER A 15 -25.68 -0.09 49.92
CA SER A 15 -25.09 0.89 49.02
C SER A 15 -23.87 0.22 48.42
N SER A 16 -24.09 -0.64 47.42
CA SER A 16 -23.08 -0.83 46.38
C SER A 16 -22.98 0.49 45.62
N GLU A 17 -22.37 1.51 46.24
CA GLU A 17 -21.76 2.60 45.50
C GLU A 17 -20.67 1.95 44.65
N ARG A 18 -21.03 1.58 43.42
CA ARG A 18 -20.03 1.38 42.37
C ARG A 18 -19.32 2.71 42.27
N ILE A 19 -18.17 2.83 42.92
CA ILE A 19 -17.22 3.90 42.67
C ILE A 19 -17.00 3.86 41.16
N GLN A 20 -17.61 4.79 40.42
CA GLN A 20 -17.29 5.00 39.03
C GLN A 20 -15.88 5.58 39.02
N VAL A 21 -14.88 4.71 38.92
CA VAL A 21 -13.50 5.13 38.70
C VAL A 21 -13.46 5.74 37.30
N THR A 22 -13.61 7.05 37.22
CA THR A 22 -13.44 7.82 35.99
C THR A 22 -11.94 7.99 35.78
N LEU A 23 -11.38 7.22 34.84
CA LEU A 23 -10.01 7.43 34.37
C LEU A 23 -9.90 8.84 33.78
N ASN A 24 -9.04 9.68 34.37
CA ASN A 24 -8.66 10.97 33.81
C ASN A 24 -7.72 10.74 32.62
N LEU A 25 -8.31 10.52 31.46
CA LEU A 25 -7.56 10.22 30.23
C LEU A 25 -6.73 11.41 29.75
N ASP A 26 -7.17 12.65 29.96
CA ASP A 26 -6.39 13.84 29.62
C ASP A 26 -5.06 13.88 30.35
N GLY A 27 -5.07 13.70 31.68
CA GLY A 27 -3.85 13.67 32.48
C GLY A 27 -2.95 12.48 32.15
N ILE A 28 -3.54 11.31 31.87
CA ILE A 28 -2.78 10.12 31.47
C ILE A 28 -2.12 10.34 30.11
N VAL A 29 -2.87 10.83 29.11
CA VAL A 29 -2.35 11.10 27.77
C VAL A 29 -1.23 12.14 27.82
N GLN A 30 -1.38 13.20 28.62
CA GLN A 30 -0.35 14.21 28.78
C GLN A 30 0.95 13.64 29.40
N VAL A 31 0.84 12.78 30.41
CA VAL A 31 2.01 12.14 31.02
C VAL A 31 2.68 11.17 30.05
N LEU A 32 1.91 10.33 29.36
CA LEU A 32 2.41 9.40 28.36
C LEU A 32 3.08 10.16 27.20
N ASP A 33 2.51 11.29 26.79
CA ASP A 33 3.07 12.18 25.77
C ASP A 33 4.43 12.74 26.17
N CYS A 34 4.54 13.30 27.39
CA CYS A 34 5.82 13.78 27.92
C CYS A 34 6.89 12.67 27.92
N HIS A 35 6.52 11.44 28.28
CA HIS A 35 7.45 10.32 28.32
C HIS A 35 7.87 9.79 26.94
N LEU A 36 7.07 10.02 25.88
CA LEU A 36 7.45 9.70 24.50
C LEU A 36 8.27 10.81 23.83
N HIS A 37 8.12 12.06 24.28
CA HIS A 37 8.89 13.20 23.79
C HIS A 37 10.33 13.20 24.26
N ASP A 38 10.57 12.79 25.50
CA ASP A 38 11.88 12.86 26.09
C ASP A 38 12.73 11.63 25.73
N THR A 39 13.60 11.80 24.74
CA THR A 39 14.54 10.77 24.27
C THR A 39 15.57 10.36 25.32
N SER A 40 15.73 11.15 26.41
CA SER A 40 16.62 10.81 27.53
C SER A 40 16.03 9.74 28.45
N ILE A 41 14.72 9.50 28.37
CA ILE A 41 14.04 8.45 29.12
C ILE A 41 14.47 7.07 28.61
N GLY A 42 14.72 6.13 29.51
CA GLY A 42 15.14 4.77 29.15
C GLY A 42 14.16 4.06 28.20
N MET A 43 14.71 3.29 27.25
CA MET A 43 13.97 2.52 26.25
C MET A 43 12.77 1.73 26.82
N MET A 44 12.97 1.05 27.95
CA MET A 44 11.94 0.23 28.60
C MET A 44 10.70 1.05 29.03
N THR A 45 10.90 2.30 29.42
CA THR A 45 9.80 3.20 29.80
C THR A 45 9.00 3.63 28.57
N ARG A 46 9.66 3.95 27.45
CA ARG A 46 8.98 4.27 26.19
C ARG A 46 8.16 3.07 25.70
N ILE A 47 8.73 1.87 25.76
CA ILE A 47 8.03 0.62 25.45
C ILE A 47 6.81 0.43 26.37
N ALA A 48 6.96 0.66 27.67
CA ALA A 48 5.85 0.54 28.62
C ALA A 48 4.74 1.55 28.31
N VAL A 49 5.09 2.80 27.99
CA VAL A 49 4.14 3.84 27.60
C VAL A 49 3.35 3.44 26.35
N LEU A 50 4.01 2.93 25.31
CA LEU A 50 3.35 2.44 24.09
C LEU A 50 2.44 1.24 24.38
N LYS A 51 2.86 0.31 25.24
CA LYS A 51 1.99 -0.81 25.69
C LYS A 51 0.75 -0.30 26.43
N TRP A 52 0.89 0.71 27.29
CA TRP A 52 -0.25 1.34 27.95
C TRP A 52 -1.20 2.00 26.95
N LEU A 53 -0.67 2.77 25.98
CA LEU A 53 -1.47 3.35 24.90
C LEU A 53 -2.23 2.28 24.12
N TYR A 54 -1.55 1.20 23.73
CA TYR A 54 -2.17 0.06 23.04
C TYR A 54 -3.33 -0.52 23.86
N HIS A 55 -3.12 -0.77 25.15
CA HIS A 55 -4.18 -1.28 26.04
C HIS A 55 -5.34 -0.29 26.19
N LEU A 56 -5.09 1.01 26.24
CA LEU A 56 -6.13 2.04 26.31
C LEU A 56 -6.97 2.09 25.04
N TYR A 57 -6.35 1.95 23.86
CA TYR A 57 -7.07 1.88 22.58
C TYR A 57 -7.93 0.61 22.47
N ILE A 58 -7.45 -0.53 22.98
CA ILE A 58 -8.25 -1.77 23.02
C ILE A 58 -9.40 -1.69 24.02
N LYS A 59 -9.15 -1.21 25.24
CA LYS A 59 -10.14 -1.28 26.33
C LYS A 59 -11.15 -0.14 26.32
N THR A 60 -10.75 1.03 25.83
CA THR A 60 -11.56 2.25 25.86
C THR A 60 -11.47 3.07 24.56
N PRO A 61 -11.70 2.46 23.38
CA PRO A 61 -11.43 3.09 22.08
C PRO A 61 -12.17 4.43 21.93
N ARG A 62 -13.50 4.45 22.16
CA ARG A 62 -14.32 5.67 21.97
C ARG A 62 -13.84 6.90 22.74
N LYS A 63 -13.29 6.70 23.95
CA LYS A 63 -12.75 7.81 24.74
C LYS A 63 -11.36 8.21 24.26
N MET A 64 -10.50 7.24 23.94
CA MET A 64 -9.17 7.49 23.39
C MET A 64 -9.20 8.19 22.03
N PHE A 65 -10.21 7.93 21.19
CA PHE A 65 -10.38 8.59 19.89
C PHE A 65 -10.54 10.11 20.00
N ARG A 66 -11.01 10.64 21.14
CA ARG A 66 -11.07 12.10 21.40
C ARG A 66 -9.69 12.73 21.57
N HIS A 67 -8.68 11.94 21.94
CA HIS A 67 -7.30 12.36 22.13
C HIS A 67 -6.38 11.87 21.00
N THR A 68 -6.91 11.18 19.98
CA THR A 68 -6.09 10.65 18.88
C THR A 68 -5.46 11.78 18.06
N ASP A 69 -6.16 12.88 17.81
CA ASP A 69 -5.60 13.98 17.03
C ASP A 69 -4.38 14.64 17.69
N SER A 70 -4.29 14.66 19.03
CA SER A 70 -3.09 15.11 19.74
C SER A 70 -2.00 14.04 19.76
N LEU A 71 -2.36 12.78 19.96
CA LEU A 71 -1.41 11.64 20.03
C LEU A 71 -0.78 11.27 18.69
N PHE A 72 -1.51 11.43 17.60
CA PHE A 72 -1.12 10.89 16.30
C PHE A 72 0.18 11.48 15.73
N PRO A 73 0.43 12.81 15.77
CA PRO A 73 1.72 13.38 15.38
C PRO A 73 2.90 12.85 16.20
N ILE A 74 2.66 12.52 17.47
CA ILE A 74 3.67 12.04 18.42
C ILE A 74 4.07 10.62 18.06
N LEU A 75 3.09 9.74 17.87
CA LEU A 75 3.30 8.36 17.40
C LEU A 75 4.06 8.39 16.05
N LEU A 76 3.61 9.21 15.10
CA LEU A 76 4.32 9.38 13.83
C LEU A 76 5.79 9.79 14.00
N ARG A 77 6.11 10.65 14.96
CA ARG A 77 7.51 11.02 15.28
C ARG A 77 8.29 9.86 15.89
N THR A 78 7.65 9.07 16.76
CA THR A 78 8.24 7.88 17.40
C THR A 78 8.72 6.84 16.38
N LEU A 79 8.21 6.85 15.14
CA LEU A 79 8.75 6.04 14.05
C LEU A 79 10.22 6.34 13.69
N SER A 80 10.79 7.48 14.12
CA SER A 80 12.23 7.78 14.00
C SER A 80 13.03 7.46 15.27
N ASP A 81 12.47 6.72 16.25
CA ASP A 81 13.22 6.29 17.43
C ASP A 81 14.41 5.41 17.03
N GLU A 82 15.48 5.43 17.85
CA GLU A 82 16.67 4.63 17.60
C GLU A 82 16.42 3.12 17.83
N SER A 83 15.46 2.77 18.69
CA SER A 83 15.17 1.38 19.04
C SER A 83 14.09 0.76 18.15
N ASP A 84 14.41 -0.36 17.51
CA ASP A 84 13.44 -1.13 16.73
C ASP A 84 12.28 -1.64 17.61
N GLU A 85 12.54 -1.97 18.88
CA GLU A 85 11.47 -2.42 19.80
C GLU A 85 10.44 -1.32 20.09
N VAL A 86 10.90 -0.06 20.18
CA VAL A 86 10.00 1.10 20.36
C VAL A 86 9.16 1.28 19.10
N ILE A 87 9.78 1.24 17.91
CA ILE A 87 9.07 1.33 16.63
C ILE A 87 8.04 0.20 16.47
N LEU A 88 8.39 -1.04 16.82
CA LEU A 88 7.45 -2.17 16.75
C LEU A 88 6.21 -1.91 17.60
N LYS A 89 6.38 -1.44 18.84
CA LYS A 89 5.24 -1.13 19.73
C LYS A 89 4.45 0.09 19.28
N ASP A 90 5.11 1.08 18.69
CA ASP A 90 4.43 2.24 18.11
C ASP A 90 3.57 1.85 16.89
N LEU A 91 4.09 0.97 16.04
CA LEU A 91 3.35 0.43 14.88
C LEU A 91 2.15 -0.42 15.31
N GLU A 92 2.24 -1.18 16.41
CA GLU A 92 1.09 -1.88 17.00
C GLU A 92 -0.02 -0.89 17.41
N VAL A 93 0.34 0.23 18.05
CA VAL A 93 -0.62 1.28 18.42
C VAL A 93 -1.23 1.95 17.19
N LEU A 94 -0.41 2.33 16.21
CA LEU A 94 -0.88 2.96 14.96
C LEU A 94 -1.79 2.04 14.14
N ALA A 95 -1.46 0.75 14.08
CA ALA A 95 -2.30 -0.26 13.44
C ALA A 95 -3.64 -0.44 14.16
N GLU A 96 -3.65 -0.44 15.49
CA GLU A 96 -4.89 -0.48 16.27
C GLU A 96 -5.76 0.76 16.00
N ILE A 97 -5.18 1.95 15.96
CA ILE A 97 -5.91 3.19 15.62
C ILE A 97 -6.50 3.10 14.20
N ALA A 98 -5.72 2.61 13.23
CA ALA A 98 -6.13 2.54 11.82
C ALA A 98 -7.21 1.47 11.55
N SER A 99 -7.27 0.42 12.36
CA SER A 99 -8.22 -0.69 12.22
C SER A 99 -9.44 -0.57 13.15
N SER A 100 -9.39 0.29 14.17
CA SER A 100 -10.46 0.40 15.16
C SER A 100 -11.76 0.95 14.55
N PRO A 101 -12.92 0.31 14.80
CA PRO A 101 -14.23 0.81 14.35
C PRO A 101 -14.60 2.18 14.94
N ALA A 102 -13.98 2.59 16.05
CA ALA A 102 -14.37 3.80 16.77
C ALA A 102 -13.96 5.12 16.11
N GLY A 103 -13.13 5.12 15.06
CA GLY A 103 -12.86 6.32 14.26
C GLY A 103 -13.53 6.32 12.89
N GLN A 104 -14.45 5.38 12.61
CA GLN A 104 -15.47 5.60 11.58
C GLN A 104 -16.36 6.73 12.10
N THR A 105 -15.96 7.98 11.84
CA THR A 105 -16.61 9.15 12.43
C THR A 105 -18.07 9.21 12.03
N GLU A 106 -18.85 9.72 12.98
CA GLU A 106 -20.28 10.05 13.01
C GLU A 106 -20.79 10.98 11.89
N GLU A 107 -20.26 10.90 10.66
CA GLU A 107 -20.77 11.65 9.50
C GLU A 107 -21.98 10.98 8.83
N ALA A 108 -22.35 9.75 9.26
CA ALA A 108 -23.53 9.02 8.75
C ALA A 108 -24.81 9.22 9.59
N GLN A 109 -24.78 10.05 10.64
CA GLN A 109 -25.98 10.49 11.35
C GLN A 109 -26.20 11.98 11.13
N GLY A 110 -26.85 12.30 10.01
CA GLY A 110 -27.59 13.56 9.89
C GLY A 110 -28.64 13.65 11.00
N PRO A 111 -29.08 14.87 11.38
CA PRO A 111 -29.95 15.06 12.54
C PRO A 111 -31.24 14.29 12.32
N SER A 112 -31.53 13.34 13.21
CA SER A 112 -32.86 12.74 13.33
C SER A 112 -33.84 13.85 13.71
N ASP A 113 -34.45 14.44 12.70
CA ASP A 113 -35.63 15.27 12.84
C ASP A 113 -36.76 14.39 13.40
N GLY A 114 -37.26 14.77 14.57
CA GLY A 114 -37.98 13.88 15.48
C GLY A 114 -38.98 14.61 16.35
N SER A 115 -40.04 15.11 15.70
CA SER A 115 -41.38 15.37 16.21
C SER A 115 -41.62 16.57 17.13
N ASP A 116 -41.99 17.68 16.49
CA ASP A 116 -42.90 18.68 17.03
C ASP A 116 -44.26 18.06 17.36
N ALA A 117 -44.75 18.33 18.57
CA ALA A 117 -46.14 18.13 18.94
C ALA A 117 -46.93 19.39 18.58
N ARG A 118 -47.91 19.30 17.67
CA ARG A 118 -49.31 19.75 17.85
C ARG A 118 -50.15 19.84 16.55
N THR A 119 -51.30 19.15 16.61
CA THR A 119 -52.66 19.48 16.10
C THR A 119 -52.98 19.60 14.61
N GLY A 120 -53.92 18.74 14.17
CA GLY A 120 -55.05 19.13 13.31
C GLY A 120 -55.21 18.34 12.00
N PRO A 121 -56.30 17.57 11.78
CA PRO A 121 -56.54 16.84 10.54
C PRO A 121 -57.52 17.58 9.62
N VAL A 122 -57.21 17.74 8.32
CA VAL A 122 -58.24 17.94 7.28
C VAL A 122 -57.78 17.30 5.97
N GLU A 123 -58.66 16.46 5.43
CA GLU A 123 -58.56 15.73 4.17
C GLU A 123 -58.58 16.61 2.91
N LEU A 124 -58.13 16.03 1.79
CA LEU A 124 -58.72 16.04 0.44
C LEU A 124 -57.82 16.46 -0.74
N HIS A 125 -57.73 15.51 -1.69
CA HIS A 125 -57.82 15.64 -3.15
C HIS A 125 -56.54 15.63 -4.04
N VAL A 126 -56.49 14.60 -4.88
CA VAL A 126 -55.73 14.38 -6.14
C VAL A 126 -56.72 14.73 -7.28
N PRO A 127 -56.41 15.18 -8.54
CA PRO A 127 -55.43 14.53 -9.45
C PRO A 127 -54.79 15.33 -10.64
N ALA A 128 -53.77 14.71 -11.25
CA ALA A 128 -53.33 14.77 -12.67
C ALA A 128 -52.83 16.13 -13.26
N ARG A 129 -51.96 16.25 -14.29
CA ARG A 129 -51.49 15.37 -15.37
C ARG A 129 -50.25 16.01 -16.06
N ALA A 130 -49.37 15.16 -16.62
CA ALA A 130 -48.54 15.31 -17.83
C ALA A 130 -47.48 16.45 -17.95
N GLY A 131 -46.23 16.07 -18.27
CA GLY A 131 -45.20 16.99 -18.80
C GLY A 131 -43.76 16.46 -18.78
N GLN A 132 -43.43 15.64 -19.78
CA GLN A 132 -42.12 15.17 -20.27
C GLN A 132 -40.78 15.83 -19.87
N LEU A 133 -39.76 14.93 -19.77
CA LEU A 133 -38.29 15.09 -19.94
C LEU A 133 -37.56 16.01 -18.94
N SER A 134 -36.57 15.55 -18.15
CA SER A 134 -35.21 15.22 -18.62
C SER A 134 -34.31 14.71 -17.47
N THR A 135 -33.23 14.00 -17.85
CA THR A 135 -31.98 13.72 -17.12
C THR A 135 -31.90 12.48 -16.22
N SER A 136 -31.24 11.47 -16.81
CA SER A 136 -30.51 10.36 -16.21
C SER A 136 -29.51 10.84 -15.14
N GLY A 137 -29.76 10.48 -13.88
CA GLY A 137 -28.80 10.53 -12.79
C GLY A 137 -28.69 9.14 -12.16
N THR A 138 -27.56 8.49 -12.40
CA THR A 138 -27.20 7.13 -12.05
C THR A 138 -27.41 6.84 -10.56
N ARG A 139 -28.27 5.85 -10.28
CA ARG A 139 -28.44 5.25 -8.96
C ARG A 139 -27.11 4.65 -8.50
N GLY A 140 -26.73 4.93 -7.26
CA GLY A 140 -25.64 4.26 -6.58
C GLY A 140 -25.82 2.74 -6.66
N LEU A 141 -24.81 2.08 -7.21
CA LEU A 141 -24.69 0.63 -7.10
C LEU A 141 -24.05 0.32 -5.76
N GLU A 142 -24.79 -0.45 -4.99
CA GLU A 142 -24.49 -1.00 -3.69
C GLU A 142 -23.17 -1.80 -3.72
N CYS A 143 -22.30 -1.52 -2.74
CA CYS A 143 -21.10 -2.30 -2.49
C CYS A 143 -21.48 -3.69 -1.95
N SER A 144 -21.01 -4.74 -2.61
CA SER A 144 -20.97 -6.09 -2.04
C SER A 144 -19.92 -6.20 -0.92
N PRO A 145 -20.11 -7.09 0.07
CA PRO A 145 -19.37 -7.06 1.34
C PRO A 145 -18.18 -8.03 1.32
N SER A 146 -16.95 -7.53 1.33
CA SER A 146 -15.74 -8.28 1.79
C SER A 146 -14.45 -7.46 1.68
N SER A 147 -14.31 -6.42 2.50
CA SER A 147 -13.00 -5.95 2.96
C SER A 147 -13.21 -5.29 4.33
N PRO A 148 -12.33 -5.52 5.34
CA PRO A 148 -12.45 -4.82 6.60
C PRO A 148 -12.40 -3.32 6.30
N THR A 149 -13.51 -2.63 6.56
CA THR A 149 -13.70 -1.20 6.29
C THR A 149 -12.69 -0.43 7.13
N MET A 150 -11.54 -0.12 6.53
CA MET A 150 -10.51 0.68 7.16
C MET A 150 -11.09 2.04 7.51
N ASN A 151 -10.78 2.51 8.71
CA ASN A 151 -11.27 3.76 9.26
C ASN A 151 -10.62 4.96 8.54
N SER A 152 -11.27 6.15 8.56
CA SER A 152 -10.73 7.43 8.06
C SER A 152 -9.25 7.70 8.47
N TYR A 153 -8.87 7.27 9.67
CA TYR A 153 -7.50 7.39 10.19
C TYR A 153 -6.48 6.52 9.46
N PHE A 154 -6.89 5.43 8.79
CA PHE A 154 -5.98 4.61 7.99
C PHE A 154 -5.37 5.42 6.84
N TYR A 155 -6.20 6.12 6.06
CA TYR A 155 -5.69 6.92 4.95
C TYR A 155 -4.90 8.14 5.45
N LYS A 156 -5.35 8.77 6.56
CA LYS A 156 -4.59 9.81 7.27
C LYS A 156 -3.21 9.30 7.70
N PHE A 157 -3.12 8.06 8.17
CA PHE A 157 -1.85 7.43 8.56
C PHE A 157 -0.94 7.20 7.36
N MET A 158 -1.45 6.62 6.28
CA MET A 158 -0.65 6.37 5.07
C MET A 158 -0.11 7.68 4.48
N ILE A 159 -0.94 8.73 4.39
CA ILE A 159 -0.48 10.05 3.92
C ILE A 159 0.62 10.61 4.81
N ASN A 160 0.41 10.62 6.13
CA ASN A 160 1.39 11.22 7.04
C ASN A 160 2.69 10.40 7.11
N LEU A 161 2.62 9.07 6.96
CA LEU A 161 3.78 8.20 6.85
C LEU A 161 4.61 8.52 5.60
N LEU A 162 3.97 8.61 4.42
CA LEU A 162 4.65 8.99 3.17
C LEU A 162 5.23 10.40 3.23
N LYS A 163 4.49 11.37 3.78
CA LYS A 163 5.01 12.73 4.04
C LYS A 163 6.24 12.70 4.94
N ARG A 164 6.24 11.86 5.96
CA ARG A 164 7.39 11.71 6.86
C ARG A 164 8.59 11.10 6.17
N PHE A 165 8.40 10.05 5.36
CA PHE A 165 9.47 9.50 4.52
C PHE A 165 10.00 10.51 3.50
N SER A 166 9.13 11.38 2.95
CA SER A 166 9.56 12.43 2.01
C SER A 166 10.39 13.52 2.69
N SER A 167 10.02 13.88 3.93
CA SER A 167 10.72 14.90 4.73
C SER A 167 12.04 14.38 5.29
N GLU A 168 12.07 13.11 5.71
CA GLU A 168 13.21 12.45 6.33
C GLU A 168 13.68 11.25 5.49
N ARG A 169 14.41 11.51 4.39
CA ARG A 169 14.85 10.45 3.46
C ARG A 169 15.69 9.34 4.11
N LYS A 170 16.49 9.67 5.12
CA LYS A 170 17.28 8.69 5.89
C LYS A 170 16.40 7.66 6.61
N LEU A 171 15.20 8.05 7.04
CA LEU A 171 14.25 7.15 7.68
C LEU A 171 13.77 6.09 6.67
N LEU A 172 13.46 6.50 5.44
CA LEU A 172 13.07 5.59 4.35
C LEU A 172 14.21 4.61 4.02
N GLU A 173 15.44 5.12 3.87
CA GLU A 173 16.62 4.31 3.51
C GLU A 173 16.95 3.27 4.59
N ASN A 174 16.97 3.68 5.86
CA ASN A 174 17.43 2.81 6.95
C ASN A 174 16.31 1.93 7.52
N ARG A 175 15.09 2.45 7.64
CA ARG A 175 13.98 1.80 8.38
C ARG A 175 12.71 1.63 7.56
N GLY A 176 12.59 2.24 6.39
CA GLY A 176 11.37 2.20 5.59
C GLY A 176 10.93 0.78 5.26
N ALA A 177 11.88 -0.09 4.88
CA ALA A 177 11.57 -1.50 4.61
C ALA A 177 11.05 -2.25 5.84
N PHE A 178 11.64 -2.00 7.01
CA PHE A 178 11.20 -2.60 8.26
C PHE A 178 9.80 -2.15 8.65
N ILE A 179 9.55 -0.83 8.63
CA ILE A 179 8.24 -0.25 8.97
C ILE A 179 7.14 -0.80 8.07
N ILE A 180 7.34 -0.79 6.75
CA ILE A 180 6.33 -1.24 5.78
C ILE A 180 6.07 -2.74 5.94
N ARG A 181 7.10 -3.56 6.14
CA ARG A 181 6.94 -5.01 6.37
C ARG A 181 6.14 -5.29 7.63
N GLN A 182 6.46 -4.59 8.73
CA GLN A 182 5.72 -4.73 9.97
C GLN A 182 4.26 -4.27 9.82
N LEU A 183 4.00 -3.19 9.08
CA LEU A 183 2.63 -2.76 8.78
C LEU A 183 1.86 -3.81 7.97
N CYS A 184 2.52 -4.49 7.02
CA CYS A 184 1.90 -5.58 6.26
C CYS A 184 1.59 -6.83 7.12
N LEU A 185 2.22 -6.97 8.29
CA LEU A 185 1.88 -8.00 9.26
C LEU A 185 0.70 -7.61 10.16
N LEU A 186 0.61 -6.32 10.51
CA LEU A 186 -0.40 -5.81 11.44
C LEU A 186 -1.72 -5.44 10.75
N LEU A 187 -1.67 -5.04 9.48
CA LEU A 187 -2.81 -4.58 8.67
C LEU A 187 -2.88 -5.36 7.36
N ASN A 188 -3.99 -5.22 6.63
CA ASN A 188 -4.12 -5.85 5.32
C ASN A 188 -3.15 -5.22 4.31
N ALA A 189 -2.20 -6.03 3.83
CA ALA A 189 -1.19 -5.63 2.85
C ALA A 189 -1.78 -5.09 1.53
N GLU A 190 -2.91 -5.63 1.05
CA GLU A 190 -3.58 -5.14 -0.16
C GLU A 190 -4.02 -3.68 0.01
N ASN A 191 -4.63 -3.35 1.14
CA ASN A 191 -5.06 -1.99 1.45
C ASN A 191 -3.87 -1.04 1.60
N ILE A 192 -2.76 -1.49 2.19
CA ILE A 192 -1.52 -0.69 2.32
C ILE A 192 -0.96 -0.38 0.93
N PHE A 193 -0.75 -1.40 0.09
CA PHE A 193 -0.18 -1.21 -1.24
C PHE A 193 -1.09 -0.36 -2.13
N HIS A 194 -2.41 -0.57 -2.07
CA HIS A 194 -3.37 0.24 -2.82
C HIS A 194 -3.36 1.71 -2.37
N SER A 195 -3.39 1.97 -1.07
CA SER A 195 -3.38 3.35 -0.54
C SER A 195 -2.06 4.07 -0.81
N MET A 196 -0.92 3.40 -0.62
CA MET A 196 0.39 3.97 -0.95
C MET A 196 0.51 4.27 -2.44
N ALA A 197 0.01 3.40 -3.32
CA ALA A 197 -0.02 3.64 -4.75
C ALA A 197 -0.87 4.87 -5.14
N ASP A 198 -2.08 5.00 -4.58
CA ASP A 198 -2.96 6.17 -4.83
C ASP A 198 -2.33 7.49 -4.35
N ILE A 199 -1.65 7.47 -3.19
CA ILE A 199 -0.96 8.66 -2.67
C ILE A 199 0.25 8.99 -3.57
N LEU A 200 1.05 8.00 -3.96
CA LEU A 200 2.23 8.19 -4.81
C LEU A 200 1.89 8.75 -6.20
N LEU A 201 0.69 8.47 -6.74
CA LEU A 201 0.25 9.06 -8.01
C LEU A 201 0.12 10.59 -7.97
N ARG A 202 -0.10 11.16 -6.78
CA ARG A 202 -0.27 12.59 -6.57
C ARG A 202 1.02 13.28 -6.09
N GLU A 203 2.11 12.53 -5.93
CA GLU A 203 3.34 13.08 -5.38
C GLU A 203 4.09 13.96 -6.38
N GLU A 204 4.54 15.12 -5.90
CA GLU A 204 5.26 16.12 -6.70
C GLU A 204 6.77 15.84 -6.75
N ASP A 205 7.36 15.32 -5.66
CA ASP A 205 8.78 14.95 -5.65
C ASP A 205 9.00 13.61 -6.37
N LEU A 206 9.23 13.71 -7.68
CA LEU A 206 9.52 12.58 -8.55
C LEU A 206 10.70 11.71 -8.06
N LYS A 207 11.72 12.29 -7.41
CA LYS A 207 12.86 11.51 -6.91
C LYS A 207 12.43 10.65 -5.73
N PHE A 208 11.70 11.23 -4.78
CA PHE A 208 11.12 10.50 -3.65
C PHE A 208 10.17 9.41 -4.14
N ALA A 209 9.26 9.72 -5.08
CA ALA A 209 8.31 8.75 -5.63
C ALA A 209 9.04 7.54 -6.25
N SER A 210 10.10 7.77 -7.03
CA SER A 210 10.92 6.68 -7.60
C SER A 210 11.60 5.81 -6.53
N THR A 211 12.22 6.42 -5.51
CA THR A 211 12.84 5.69 -4.40
C THR A 211 11.81 4.89 -3.58
N MET A 212 10.65 5.49 -3.31
CA MET A 212 9.58 4.82 -2.55
C MET A 212 9.00 3.63 -3.33
N VAL A 213 8.73 3.80 -4.63
CA VAL A 213 8.30 2.72 -5.53
C VAL A 213 9.33 1.60 -5.56
N HIS A 214 10.62 1.94 -5.65
CA HIS A 214 11.71 0.95 -5.59
C HIS A 214 11.70 0.14 -4.29
N THR A 215 11.56 0.82 -3.14
CA THR A 215 11.46 0.18 -1.83
C THR A 215 10.23 -0.72 -1.76
N LEU A 216 9.06 -0.27 -2.20
CA LEU A 216 7.83 -1.07 -2.23
C LEU A 216 7.96 -2.30 -3.14
N ASN A 217 8.61 -2.16 -4.31
CA ASN A 217 8.84 -3.29 -5.22
C ASN A 217 9.78 -4.33 -4.59
N THR A 218 10.87 -3.88 -3.98
CA THR A 218 11.82 -4.77 -3.29
C THR A 218 11.12 -5.52 -2.15
N ILE A 219 10.29 -4.83 -1.35
CA ILE A 219 9.49 -5.43 -0.29
C ILE A 219 8.50 -6.45 -0.88
N LEU A 220 7.74 -6.06 -1.92
CA LEU A 220 6.76 -6.93 -2.58
C LEU A 220 7.38 -8.25 -3.03
N LEU A 221 8.58 -8.19 -3.63
CA LEU A 221 9.25 -9.37 -4.17
C LEU A 221 9.91 -10.22 -3.09
N THR A 222 10.64 -9.60 -2.15
CA THR A 222 11.53 -10.32 -1.22
C THR A 222 10.86 -10.75 0.09
N SER A 223 9.81 -10.06 0.53
CA SER A 223 9.20 -10.22 1.85
C SER A 223 8.28 -11.46 1.88
N SER A 224 8.45 -12.32 2.89
CA SER A 224 7.67 -13.55 3.04
C SER A 224 6.21 -13.27 3.41
N GLU A 225 5.97 -12.16 4.11
CA GLU A 225 4.68 -11.67 4.57
C GLU A 225 3.73 -11.38 3.40
N LEU A 226 4.27 -11.05 2.23
CA LEU A 226 3.52 -10.71 1.02
C LEU A 226 3.30 -11.89 0.08
N PHE A 227 3.54 -13.12 0.53
CA PHE A 227 3.37 -14.31 -0.30
C PHE A 227 1.95 -14.45 -0.87
N GLN A 228 0.92 -14.18 -0.05
CA GLN A 228 -0.48 -14.25 -0.50
C GLN A 228 -0.79 -13.17 -1.54
N LEU A 229 -0.39 -11.92 -1.29
CA LEU A 229 -0.57 -10.80 -2.21
C LEU A 229 0.12 -11.05 -3.55
N ARG A 230 1.35 -11.58 -3.52
CA ARG A 230 2.10 -11.99 -4.72
C ARG A 230 1.36 -13.03 -5.54
N ASN A 231 0.78 -14.04 -4.91
CA ASN A 231 0.02 -15.07 -5.63
C ASN A 231 -1.27 -14.51 -6.24
N GLN A 232 -1.96 -13.61 -5.55
CA GLN A 232 -3.14 -12.91 -6.10
C GLN A 232 -2.77 -12.06 -7.33
N LEU A 233 -1.70 -11.27 -7.23
CA LEU A 233 -1.18 -10.47 -8.34
C LEU A 233 -0.67 -11.33 -9.51
N LYS A 234 -0.08 -12.49 -9.21
CA LYS A 234 0.43 -13.41 -10.23
C LYS A 234 -0.70 -14.05 -11.06
N ASP A 235 -1.84 -14.32 -10.44
CA ASP A 235 -2.96 -15.02 -11.08
C ASP A 235 -3.96 -14.09 -11.78
N LEU A 236 -4.08 -12.82 -11.33
CA LEU A 236 -5.01 -11.80 -11.86
C LEU A 236 -6.45 -12.33 -12.10
N LYS A 237 -6.91 -13.23 -11.25
CA LYS A 237 -8.22 -13.91 -11.39
C LYS A 237 -9.37 -13.01 -10.97
N THR A 238 -9.19 -12.23 -9.91
CA THR A 238 -10.26 -11.42 -9.30
C THR A 238 -10.25 -9.99 -9.83
N PRO A 239 -11.41 -9.30 -9.93
CA PRO A 239 -11.44 -7.90 -10.34
C PRO A 239 -10.64 -6.99 -9.38
N GLU A 240 -10.58 -7.32 -8.09
CA GLU A 240 -9.80 -6.60 -7.07
C GLU A 240 -8.30 -6.69 -7.38
N SER A 241 -7.79 -7.89 -7.69
CA SER A 241 -6.38 -8.10 -8.05
C SER A 241 -5.98 -7.35 -9.33
N ARG A 242 -6.91 -7.21 -10.29
CA ARG A 242 -6.70 -6.43 -11.51
C ARG A 242 -6.67 -4.93 -11.22
N ASN A 243 -7.58 -4.45 -10.38
CA ASN A 243 -7.60 -3.05 -9.97
C ASN A 243 -6.33 -2.68 -9.19
N LEU A 244 -5.91 -3.53 -8.24
CA LEU A 244 -4.65 -3.38 -7.53
C LEU A 244 -3.46 -3.34 -8.50
N PHE A 245 -3.40 -4.25 -9.48
CA PHE A 245 -2.37 -4.23 -10.50
C PHE A 245 -2.36 -2.91 -11.29
N CYS A 246 -3.51 -2.40 -11.74
CA CYS A 246 -3.59 -1.13 -12.46
C CYS A 246 -3.15 0.06 -11.57
N CYS A 247 -3.55 0.08 -10.30
CA CYS A 247 -3.17 1.12 -9.34
C CYS A 247 -1.66 1.12 -9.07
N LEU A 248 -1.09 -0.06 -8.81
CA LEU A 248 0.35 -0.25 -8.65
C LEU A 248 1.11 0.10 -9.91
N TYR A 249 0.66 -0.35 -11.08
CA TYR A 249 1.32 -0.06 -12.34
C TYR A 249 1.43 1.45 -12.58
N ARG A 250 0.33 2.20 -12.39
CA ARG A 250 0.32 3.65 -12.64
C ARG A 250 1.30 4.41 -11.75
N SER A 251 1.51 3.96 -10.51
CA SER A 251 2.49 4.55 -9.59
C SER A 251 3.90 4.00 -9.84
N TRP A 252 4.05 2.73 -10.21
CA TRP A 252 5.34 2.10 -10.49
C TRP A 252 6.01 2.69 -11.73
N CYS A 253 5.23 3.34 -12.60
CA CYS A 253 5.73 4.12 -13.74
C CYS A 253 6.73 5.22 -13.34
N HIS A 254 6.87 5.61 -12.07
CA HIS A 254 7.96 6.50 -11.64
C HIS A 254 9.35 5.84 -11.74
N ASN A 255 9.42 4.51 -11.72
CA ASN A 255 10.65 3.75 -11.89
C ASN A 255 10.46 2.66 -12.98
N PRO A 256 11.15 2.77 -14.13
CA PRO A 256 10.92 1.88 -15.26
C PRO A 256 11.26 0.42 -14.96
N VAL A 257 12.36 0.17 -14.24
CA VAL A 257 12.81 -1.19 -13.92
C VAL A 257 11.82 -1.89 -12.99
N THR A 258 11.28 -1.17 -12.01
CA THR A 258 10.24 -1.72 -11.11
C THR A 258 8.95 -2.05 -11.84
N THR A 259 8.58 -1.26 -12.86
CA THR A 259 7.40 -1.53 -13.71
C THR A 259 7.59 -2.83 -14.47
N VAL A 260 8.76 -3.06 -15.08
CA VAL A 260 9.09 -4.34 -15.74
C VAL A 260 9.10 -5.50 -14.75
N SER A 261 9.62 -5.28 -13.54
CA SER A 261 9.61 -6.28 -12.47
C SER A 261 8.18 -6.72 -12.09
N LEU A 262 7.25 -5.76 -12.00
CA LEU A 262 5.82 -6.03 -11.77
C LEU A 262 5.17 -6.80 -12.94
N CYS A 263 5.55 -6.49 -14.18
CA CYS A 263 5.09 -7.22 -15.36
C CYS A 263 5.59 -8.67 -15.38
N PHE A 264 6.84 -8.92 -14.97
CA PHE A 264 7.36 -10.27 -14.78
C PHE A 264 6.66 -11.02 -13.63
N LEU A 265 6.30 -10.32 -12.56
CA LEU A 265 5.52 -10.90 -11.45
C LEU A 265 4.14 -11.38 -11.93
N THR A 266 3.47 -10.58 -12.74
CA THR A 266 2.11 -10.84 -13.26
C THR A 266 2.05 -11.70 -14.52
N GLN A 267 3.19 -12.22 -15.00
CA GLN A 267 3.31 -13.04 -16.23
C GLN A 267 2.86 -12.32 -17.52
N ASN A 268 2.86 -10.98 -17.53
CA ASN A 268 2.46 -10.18 -18.69
C ASN A 268 3.67 -9.91 -19.60
N TYR A 269 4.21 -10.97 -20.21
CA TYR A 269 5.49 -10.92 -20.94
C TYR A 269 5.46 -10.08 -22.22
N LYS A 270 4.32 -10.02 -22.91
CA LYS A 270 4.17 -9.17 -24.10
C LYS A 270 4.34 -7.69 -23.72
N HIS A 271 3.61 -7.26 -22.69
CA HIS A 271 3.70 -5.88 -22.19
C HIS A 271 5.08 -5.55 -21.61
N ALA A 272 5.72 -6.51 -20.92
CA ALA A 272 7.11 -6.36 -20.48
C ALA A 272 8.08 -6.11 -21.64
N TYR A 273 7.93 -6.84 -22.75
CA TYR A 273 8.74 -6.63 -23.94
C TYR A 273 8.51 -5.26 -24.57
N ASP A 274 7.24 -4.85 -24.72
CA ASP A 274 6.88 -3.53 -25.28
C ASP A 274 7.47 -2.39 -24.42
N LEU A 275 7.49 -2.53 -23.09
CA LEU A 275 8.17 -1.60 -22.18
C LEU A 275 9.69 -1.57 -22.36
N ILE A 276 10.33 -2.73 -22.50
CA ILE A 276 11.79 -2.83 -22.68
C ILE A 276 12.21 -2.21 -24.01
N GLN A 277 11.40 -2.31 -25.07
CA GLN A 277 11.67 -1.60 -26.32
C GLN A 277 11.74 -0.08 -26.12
N LYS A 278 10.90 0.47 -25.24
CA LYS A 278 10.89 1.89 -24.87
C LYS A 278 12.07 2.31 -24.00
N PHE A 279 12.78 1.37 -23.36
CA PHE A 279 13.96 1.70 -22.58
C PHE A 279 15.10 2.23 -23.44
N GLY A 280 15.13 1.89 -24.74
CA GLY A 280 16.11 2.44 -25.68
C GLY A 280 15.99 3.96 -25.88
N ASP A 281 14.80 4.53 -25.65
CA ASP A 281 14.54 5.96 -25.76
C ASP A 281 14.82 6.70 -24.43
N LEU A 282 15.05 5.96 -23.33
CA LEU A 282 15.32 6.54 -22.01
C LEU A 282 16.80 6.88 -21.83
N GLU A 283 17.08 7.92 -21.05
CA GLU A 283 18.46 8.29 -20.70
C GLU A 283 19.10 7.22 -19.81
N VAL A 284 20.17 6.59 -20.29
CA VAL A 284 20.89 5.54 -19.56
C VAL A 284 21.71 6.17 -18.42
N THR A 285 21.26 5.99 -17.19
CA THR A 285 21.97 6.43 -15.97
C THR A 285 22.63 5.27 -15.24
N VAL A 286 23.61 5.58 -14.38
CA VAL A 286 24.23 4.57 -13.49
C VAL A 286 23.19 3.98 -12.54
N ASP A 287 22.29 4.80 -12.00
CA ASP A 287 21.20 4.33 -11.11
C ASP A 287 20.29 3.36 -11.85
N PHE A 288 19.89 3.69 -13.08
CA PHE A 288 19.10 2.82 -13.94
C PHE A 288 19.80 1.49 -14.23
N LEU A 289 21.08 1.52 -14.63
CA LEU A 289 21.85 0.29 -14.89
C LEU A 289 21.99 -0.58 -13.63
N THR A 290 22.20 0.04 -12.47
CA THR A 290 22.28 -0.65 -11.18
C THR A 290 20.95 -1.33 -10.84
N GLU A 291 19.82 -0.71 -11.15
CA GLU A 291 18.51 -1.31 -10.96
C GLU A 291 18.26 -2.47 -11.92
N VAL A 292 18.66 -2.36 -13.19
CA VAL A 292 18.56 -3.48 -14.15
C VAL A 292 19.43 -4.65 -13.69
N ASP A 293 20.64 -4.39 -13.20
CA ASP A 293 21.53 -5.42 -12.62
C ASP A 293 20.85 -6.15 -11.45
N LYS A 294 20.26 -5.39 -10.50
CA LYS A 294 19.46 -5.94 -9.40
C LYS A 294 18.25 -6.75 -9.89
N LEU A 295 17.55 -6.29 -10.93
CA LEU A 295 16.42 -7.03 -11.51
C LEU A 295 16.87 -8.39 -12.07
N VAL A 296 18.01 -8.44 -12.76
CA VAL A 296 18.58 -9.68 -13.27
C VAL A 296 18.95 -10.64 -12.14
N GLN A 297 19.57 -10.13 -11.06
CA GLN A 297 19.83 -10.93 -9.87
C GLN A 297 18.53 -11.47 -9.24
N LEU A 298 17.45 -10.67 -9.23
CA LEU A 298 16.14 -11.10 -8.76
C LEU A 298 15.56 -12.23 -9.61
N ILE A 299 15.74 -12.23 -10.95
CA ILE A 299 15.24 -13.31 -11.83
C ILE A 299 15.79 -14.69 -11.42
N GLU A 300 17.01 -14.71 -10.87
CA GLU A 300 17.63 -15.92 -10.34
C GLU A 300 17.11 -16.33 -8.96
N CYS A 301 16.46 -15.42 -8.24
CA CYS A 301 15.91 -15.68 -6.92
C CYS A 301 14.70 -16.65 -6.98
N PRO A 302 14.36 -17.33 -5.85
CA PRO A 302 13.27 -18.30 -5.79
C PRO A 302 11.90 -17.74 -6.20
N ILE A 303 11.69 -16.43 -6.03
CA ILE A 303 10.44 -15.75 -6.36
C ILE A 303 10.10 -15.92 -7.84
N PHE A 304 11.10 -15.87 -8.72
CA PHE A 304 10.95 -16.03 -10.16
C PHE A 304 11.28 -17.45 -10.66
N THR A 305 11.24 -18.47 -9.79
CA THR A 305 11.40 -19.87 -10.22
C THR A 305 10.41 -20.26 -11.32
N TYR A 306 9.17 -19.78 -11.24
CA TYR A 306 8.16 -20.04 -12.26
C TYR A 306 8.51 -19.41 -13.62
N LEU A 307 9.12 -18.21 -13.62
CA LEU A 307 9.55 -17.53 -14.84
C LEU A 307 10.67 -18.34 -15.50
N ARG A 308 11.64 -18.81 -14.70
CA ARG A 308 12.72 -19.69 -15.18
C ARG A 308 12.22 -21.01 -15.74
N LEU A 309 11.20 -21.62 -15.12
CA LEU A 309 10.54 -22.82 -15.66
C LEU A 309 9.77 -22.52 -16.95
N GLN A 310 9.17 -21.33 -17.08
CA GLN A 310 8.47 -20.89 -18.29
C GLN A 310 9.43 -20.59 -19.46
N LEU A 311 10.73 -20.39 -19.21
CA LEU A 311 11.74 -20.27 -20.27
C LEU A 311 11.93 -21.55 -21.07
N LEU A 312 11.60 -22.73 -20.52
CA LEU A 312 11.67 -23.98 -21.27
C LEU A 312 10.61 -24.04 -22.36
N ASP A 313 9.48 -23.33 -22.20
CA ASP A 313 8.38 -23.32 -23.14
C ASP A 313 8.47 -22.12 -24.10
N VAL A 314 9.42 -22.22 -25.03
CA VAL A 314 9.72 -21.19 -26.03
C VAL A 314 8.51 -20.89 -26.93
N LYS A 315 7.67 -21.90 -27.20
CA LYS A 315 6.51 -21.79 -28.10
C LYS A 315 5.38 -20.97 -27.48
N ASN A 316 5.09 -21.20 -26.20
CA ASN A 316 4.02 -20.47 -25.52
C ASN A 316 4.48 -19.10 -24.96
N ASN A 317 5.78 -18.91 -24.71
CA ASN A 317 6.31 -17.66 -24.12
C ASN A 317 7.42 -16.98 -24.96
N PRO A 318 7.21 -16.68 -26.26
CA PRO A 318 8.26 -16.08 -27.10
C PRO A 318 8.63 -14.66 -26.65
N TYR A 319 7.66 -13.91 -26.09
CA TYR A 319 7.89 -12.55 -25.61
C TYR A 319 8.76 -12.50 -24.35
N LEU A 320 8.75 -13.55 -23.52
CA LEU A 320 9.61 -13.61 -22.34
C LEU A 320 11.08 -13.66 -22.76
N ILE A 321 11.42 -14.52 -23.72
CA ILE A 321 12.79 -14.65 -24.23
C ILE A 321 13.22 -13.34 -24.90
N LYS A 322 12.36 -12.74 -25.73
CA LYS A 322 12.62 -11.43 -26.35
C LYS A 322 12.83 -10.32 -25.32
N ALA A 323 12.05 -10.30 -24.24
CA ALA A 323 12.21 -9.36 -23.13
C ALA A 323 13.55 -9.54 -22.43
N LEU A 324 13.94 -10.78 -22.09
CA LEU A 324 15.22 -11.05 -21.44
C LEU A 324 16.42 -10.74 -22.33
N TYR A 325 16.38 -11.06 -23.63
CA TYR A 325 17.42 -10.61 -24.56
C TYR A 325 17.43 -9.08 -24.73
N GLY A 326 16.28 -8.42 -24.67
CA GLY A 326 16.20 -6.96 -24.64
C GLY A 326 16.93 -6.38 -23.43
N LEU A 327 16.71 -6.93 -22.22
CA LEU A 327 17.45 -6.55 -21.02
C LEU A 327 18.95 -6.82 -21.15
N LEU A 328 19.33 -7.96 -21.75
CA LEU A 328 20.73 -8.31 -21.99
C LEU A 328 21.43 -7.29 -22.89
N MET A 329 20.73 -6.75 -23.90
CA MET A 329 21.28 -5.74 -24.82
C MET A 329 21.39 -4.34 -24.20
N LEU A 330 20.65 -4.06 -23.13
CA LEU A 330 20.75 -2.80 -22.39
C LEU A 330 21.88 -2.79 -21.36
N LEU A 331 22.31 -3.97 -20.91
CA LEU A 331 23.34 -4.10 -19.89
C LEU A 331 24.75 -3.93 -20.48
N PRO A 332 25.66 -3.21 -19.79
CA PRO A 332 27.09 -3.34 -20.06
C PRO A 332 27.55 -4.78 -19.77
N GLN A 333 28.77 -5.16 -20.17
CA GLN A 333 29.37 -6.48 -19.89
C GLN A 333 29.69 -6.68 -18.38
N SER A 334 28.69 -6.55 -17.51
CA SER A 334 28.76 -6.74 -16.07
C SER A 334 28.58 -8.22 -15.68
N SER A 335 28.67 -8.50 -14.38
CA SER A 335 28.33 -9.82 -13.83
C SER A 335 26.86 -10.20 -14.10
N ALA A 336 25.91 -9.26 -14.05
CA ALA A 336 24.52 -9.55 -14.43
C ALA A 336 24.37 -9.91 -15.90
N PHE A 337 25.12 -9.28 -16.81
CA PHE A 337 25.14 -9.68 -18.21
C PHE A 337 25.57 -11.15 -18.35
N GLN A 338 26.67 -11.53 -17.69
CA GLN A 338 27.15 -12.92 -17.72
C GLN A 338 26.13 -13.89 -17.12
N LEU A 339 25.52 -13.52 -15.98
CA LEU A 339 24.51 -14.32 -15.30
C LEU A 339 23.29 -14.59 -16.20
N LEU A 340 22.74 -13.54 -16.81
CA LEU A 340 21.59 -13.65 -17.71
C LEU A 340 21.96 -14.38 -19.01
N SER A 341 23.13 -14.09 -19.58
CA SER A 341 23.63 -14.75 -20.79
C SER A 341 23.78 -16.26 -20.55
N HIS A 342 24.42 -16.68 -19.46
CA HIS A 342 24.55 -18.10 -19.12
C HIS A 342 23.18 -18.76 -18.91
N ARG A 343 22.24 -18.09 -18.24
CA ARG A 343 20.87 -18.60 -18.08
C ARG A 343 20.16 -18.77 -19.42
N LEU A 344 20.30 -17.81 -20.32
CA LEU A 344 19.69 -17.86 -21.66
C LEU A 344 20.35 -18.90 -22.56
N GLN A 345 21.65 -19.17 -22.40
CA GLN A 345 22.34 -20.28 -23.08
C GLN A 345 21.80 -21.66 -22.67
N CYS A 346 21.24 -21.78 -21.45
CA CYS A 346 20.57 -23.02 -21.02
C CYS A 346 19.18 -23.20 -21.63
N VAL A 347 18.63 -22.21 -22.34
CA VAL A 347 17.31 -22.31 -22.97
C VAL A 347 17.45 -23.24 -24.19
N PRO A 348 16.60 -24.28 -24.32
CA PRO A 348 16.66 -25.19 -25.46
C PRO A 348 16.53 -24.41 -26.77
N ASN A 349 17.36 -24.74 -27.77
CA ASN A 349 17.21 -24.15 -29.09
C ASN A 349 15.79 -24.50 -29.60
N PRO A 350 14.92 -23.52 -29.93
CA PRO A 350 13.57 -23.78 -30.41
C PRO A 350 13.53 -24.72 -31.61
N GLU A 351 14.60 -24.80 -32.39
CA GLU A 351 14.76 -25.72 -33.53
C GLU A 351 14.98 -27.18 -33.09
N LEU A 352 15.64 -27.43 -31.95
CA LEU A 352 15.84 -28.78 -31.40
C LEU A 352 14.56 -29.38 -30.79
N MET A 353 13.58 -28.54 -30.44
CA MET A 353 12.24 -28.98 -29.98
C MET A 353 11.22 -29.12 -31.12
N GLN A 354 11.66 -29.05 -32.39
CA GLN A 354 10.80 -29.31 -33.56
C GLN A 354 10.76 -30.79 -33.97
N THR A 355 11.58 -31.64 -33.36
CA THR A 355 11.48 -33.09 -33.57
C THR A 355 10.29 -33.63 -32.77
N THR A 356 9.29 -34.13 -33.48
CA THR A 356 8.06 -34.81 -33.02
C THR A 356 7.00 -33.92 -32.36
N ASP A 357 6.14 -33.29 -33.17
CA ASP A 357 4.69 -33.21 -32.93
C ASP A 357 3.97 -32.57 -34.13
N SER A 358 4.08 -33.23 -35.28
CA SER A 358 2.96 -33.25 -36.22
C SER A 358 1.92 -34.20 -35.60
N THR A 359 0.65 -33.80 -35.57
CA THR A 359 -0.50 -34.58 -35.03
C THR A 359 -0.60 -34.75 -33.51
N LYS A 360 -1.10 -33.72 -32.82
CA LYS A 360 -2.36 -33.76 -32.03
C LYS A 360 -2.59 -32.40 -31.36
N ALA A 361 -3.75 -31.82 -31.61
CA ALA A 361 -4.27 -30.67 -30.88
C ALA A 361 -4.48 -31.07 -29.40
N SER A 362 -3.48 -30.86 -28.56
CA SER A 362 -3.62 -30.96 -27.12
C SER A 362 -4.10 -29.61 -26.60
N THR A 363 -5.34 -29.61 -26.12
CA THR A 363 -5.97 -28.67 -25.20
C THR A 363 -5.07 -27.53 -24.76
N SER A 364 -5.11 -26.45 -25.56
CA SER A 364 -4.70 -25.14 -25.12
C SER A 364 -5.39 -24.88 -23.79
N PHE A 365 -4.61 -24.80 -22.70
CA PHE A 365 -4.99 -23.96 -21.58
C PHE A 365 -5.00 -22.52 -22.13
N LYS A 366 -6.03 -22.20 -22.92
CA LYS A 366 -6.46 -20.83 -23.15
C LYS A 366 -6.81 -20.35 -21.75
N ARG A 367 -5.87 -19.69 -21.08
CA ARG A 367 -6.25 -18.63 -20.14
C ARG A 367 -7.11 -17.70 -21.00
N THR A 368 -8.42 -17.81 -20.81
CA THR A 368 -9.39 -16.87 -21.35
C THR A 368 -8.85 -15.48 -21.04
N PRO A 369 -8.67 -14.60 -22.04
CA PRO A 369 -8.32 -13.23 -21.76
C PRO A 369 -9.57 -12.62 -21.14
N ALA A 370 -9.68 -12.67 -19.82
CA ALA A 370 -10.53 -11.73 -19.10
C ALA A 370 -9.81 -10.37 -19.18
N SER A 371 -9.71 -9.82 -20.39
CA SER A 371 -9.03 -8.58 -20.71
C SER A 371 -9.93 -7.41 -20.34
N ASN A 372 -9.93 -7.07 -19.06
CA ASN A 372 -10.41 -5.78 -18.55
C ASN A 372 -9.25 -4.81 -18.27
N ILE A 373 -8.02 -5.15 -18.67
CA ILE A 373 -6.85 -4.29 -18.48
C ILE A 373 -6.43 -3.73 -19.84
N ASP A 374 -6.51 -2.41 -19.97
CA ASP A 374 -6.04 -1.69 -21.15
C ASP A 374 -4.53 -1.43 -21.05
N TYR A 375 -3.74 -2.37 -21.58
CA TYR A 375 -2.28 -2.25 -21.62
C TYR A 375 -1.79 -1.09 -22.49
N THR A 376 -2.59 -0.60 -23.44
CA THR A 376 -2.24 0.54 -24.29
C THR A 376 -2.33 1.84 -23.51
N GLU A 377 -3.40 2.03 -22.72
CA GLU A 377 -3.52 3.17 -21.79
C GLU A 377 -2.35 3.18 -20.78
N LEU A 378 -2.02 2.01 -20.22
CA LEU A 378 -0.92 1.86 -19.26
C LEU A 378 0.44 2.22 -19.88
N LEU A 379 0.68 1.85 -21.15
CA LEU A 379 1.90 2.21 -21.85
C LEU A 379 1.99 3.74 -22.11
N GLN A 380 0.89 4.36 -22.52
CA GLN A 380 0.83 5.82 -22.71
C GLN A 380 1.07 6.58 -21.39
N HIS A 381 0.50 6.09 -20.29
CA HIS A 381 0.75 6.66 -18.96
C HIS A 381 2.21 6.52 -18.56
N PHE A 382 2.83 5.36 -18.83
CA PHE A 382 4.25 5.14 -18.60
C PHE A 382 5.12 6.17 -19.34
N GLU A 383 4.91 6.35 -20.65
CA GLU A 383 5.65 7.34 -21.45
C GLU A 383 5.47 8.75 -20.90
N LYS A 384 4.23 9.14 -20.54
CA LYS A 384 3.94 10.45 -19.95
C LYS A 384 4.70 10.69 -18.63
N VAL A 385 4.74 9.70 -17.75
CA VAL A 385 5.44 9.81 -16.45
C VAL A 385 6.96 9.88 -16.65
N GLN A 386 7.52 9.05 -17.54
CA GLN A 386 8.95 9.06 -17.85
C GLN A 386 9.39 10.38 -18.50
N ASN A 387 8.59 10.94 -19.40
CA ASN A 387 8.84 12.27 -19.99
C ASN A 387 8.85 13.38 -18.93
N LYS A 388 7.95 13.34 -17.95
CA LYS A 388 7.97 14.29 -16.82
C LYS A 388 9.26 14.18 -16.00
N HIS A 389 9.77 12.98 -15.77
CA HIS A 389 11.05 12.77 -15.08
C HIS A 389 12.23 13.32 -15.89
N LEU A 390 12.23 13.10 -17.19
CA LEU A 390 13.23 13.64 -18.11
C LEU A 390 13.23 15.17 -18.08
N GLU A 391 12.06 15.79 -18.23
CA GLU A 391 11.88 17.25 -18.16
C GLU A 391 12.35 17.81 -16.81
N ALA A 392 11.93 17.19 -15.70
CA ALA A 392 12.33 17.62 -14.35
C ALA A 392 13.85 17.55 -14.14
N ARG A 393 14.51 16.54 -14.73
CA ARG A 393 15.96 16.40 -14.67
C ARG A 393 16.68 17.44 -15.52
N HIS A 394 16.22 17.71 -16.74
CA HIS A 394 16.75 18.78 -17.57
C HIS A 394 16.59 20.16 -16.93
N GLN A 395 15.45 20.43 -16.29
CA GLN A 395 15.23 21.67 -15.55
C GLN A 395 16.19 21.81 -14.35
N ARG A 396 16.49 20.72 -13.63
CA ARG A 396 17.47 20.71 -12.54
C ARG A 396 18.90 20.93 -13.03
N ALA A 397 19.29 20.27 -14.12
CA ALA A 397 20.60 20.44 -14.73
C ALA A 397 20.81 21.88 -15.24
N GLY A 398 19.82 22.45 -15.94
CA GLY A 398 19.88 23.83 -16.41
C GLY A 398 19.94 24.87 -15.28
N ARG A 399 19.25 24.63 -14.16
CA ARG A 399 19.36 25.49 -12.95
C ARG A 399 20.74 25.40 -12.29
N ALA A 400 21.34 24.21 -12.25
CA ALA A 400 22.68 24.02 -11.68
C ALA A 400 23.75 24.75 -12.50
N GLU A 401 23.70 24.63 -13.83
CA GLU A 401 24.62 25.35 -14.74
C GLU A 401 24.47 26.88 -14.65
N GLN A 402 23.24 27.37 -14.44
CA GLN A 402 22.97 28.80 -14.30
C GLN A 402 23.45 29.37 -12.96
N LEU A 403 23.44 28.57 -11.89
CA LEU A 403 24.02 28.93 -10.59
C LEU A 403 25.54 28.94 -10.65
N ASP A 404 26.17 27.95 -11.28
CA ASP A 404 27.63 27.91 -11.45
C ASP A 404 28.14 29.12 -12.26
N ARG A 405 27.44 29.50 -13.33
CA ARG A 405 27.79 30.72 -14.10
C ARG A 405 27.67 32.01 -13.30
N ARG A 406 26.82 32.06 -12.27
CA ARG A 406 26.68 33.24 -11.38
C ARG A 406 27.69 33.26 -10.23
N VAL A 407 28.31 32.13 -9.90
CA VAL A 407 29.37 32.04 -8.88
C VAL A 407 30.76 32.32 -9.49
N VAL A 408 30.89 32.11 -10.80
CA VAL A 408 32.14 32.36 -11.57
C VAL A 408 32.25 33.82 -12.07
N LEU A 409 31.16 34.60 -12.04
CA LEU A 409 31.12 36.05 -12.33
C LEU A 409 31.10 36.84 -11.02
#